data_AF-A1BQK9-F1
#
_entry.id   AF-A1BQK9-F1
#
_cell.length_a   1.000
_cell.length_b   1.000
_cell.length_c   1.000
_cell.angle_alpha   90.00
_cell.angle_beta   90.00
_cell.angle_gamma   90.00
#
_symmetry.space_group_name_H-M   'P 1'
#
loop_
_entity.id
_entity.type
_entity.pdbx_description
1 polymer ?
#
loop_
_entity_poly.entity_id
_entity_poly.type
_entity_poly.pdbx_seq_one_letter_code
_entity_poly.pdbx_strand_id
1 'polypeptide(L)'
;WNLDTLGDFVIMRSNGQLVYNFCVTVDDATMAISHVIRAEEHLPNTLRQALIYKALGFPMPYFAHVSLILAPDRSKLSKRHGATSVGQFREMGYLPQ
;
A
#
# COMPACT_ATOMS: atom_id res chain seq x y z
N TRP A 1 9.16 -8.07 14.04
CA TRP A 1 8.62 -9.02 13.05
C TRP A 1 9.47 -10.27 13.08
N ASN A 2 8.88 -11.45 13.29
CA ASN A 2 9.61 -12.71 13.21
C ASN A 2 9.66 -13.17 11.75
N LEU A 3 10.86 -13.31 11.19
CA LEU A 3 11.05 -13.72 9.79
C LEU A 3 10.60 -15.15 9.53
N ASP A 4 10.63 -16.01 10.55
CA ASP A 4 10.19 -17.41 10.46
C ASP A 4 8.70 -17.55 10.13
N THR A 5 7.92 -16.48 10.35
CA THR A 5 6.47 -16.45 10.09
C THR A 5 6.11 -16.01 8.66
N LEU A 6 7.07 -15.52 7.87
CA LEU A 6 6.81 -14.96 6.54
C LEU A 6 6.92 -16.00 5.42
N GLY A 7 7.88 -16.92 5.55
CA GLY A 7 8.28 -17.84 4.49
C GLY A 7 8.87 -17.16 3.25
N ASP A 8 9.29 -17.97 2.28
CA ASP A 8 9.69 -17.49 0.97
C ASP A 8 8.47 -16.95 0.21
N PHE A 9 8.67 -15.85 -0.53
CA PHE A 9 7.61 -15.24 -1.31
C PHE A 9 8.07 -14.94 -2.73
N VAL A 10 7.13 -15.05 -3.66
CA VAL A 10 7.36 -14.78 -5.08
C VAL A 10 7.65 -13.29 -5.30
N ILE A 11 8.71 -12.96 -6.04
CA ILE A 11 9.02 -11.60 -6.50
C ILE A 11 8.75 -11.40 -8.00
N MET A 12 8.77 -12.48 -8.78
CA MET A 12 8.45 -12.50 -10.21
C MET A 12 7.70 -13.79 -10.54
N ARG A 13 6.61 -13.68 -11.29
CA ARG A 13 5.81 -14.82 -11.77
C ARG A 13 6.52 -15.54 -12.92
N SER A 14 6.11 -16.78 -13.19
CA SER A 14 6.67 -17.59 -14.29
C SER A 14 6.48 -16.98 -15.69
N ASN A 15 5.51 -16.08 -15.85
CA ASN A 15 5.29 -15.32 -17.08
C ASN A 15 6.14 -14.03 -17.18
N GLY A 16 7.10 -13.83 -16.27
CA GLY A 16 8.00 -12.67 -16.24
C GLY A 16 7.41 -11.42 -15.58
N GLN A 17 6.15 -11.43 -15.14
CA GLN A 17 5.55 -10.28 -14.47
C GLN A 17 6.03 -10.17 -13.02
N LEU A 18 6.57 -9.00 -12.67
CA LEU A 18 6.95 -8.66 -11.30
C LEU A 18 5.70 -8.49 -10.43
N VAL A 19 5.79 -8.85 -9.15
CA VAL A 19 4.68 -8.67 -8.21
C VAL A 19 4.77 -7.33 -7.48
N TYR A 20 3.62 -6.87 -6.97
CA TYR A 20 3.47 -5.60 -6.26
C TYR A 20 4.61 -5.26 -5.29
N ASN A 21 4.97 -6.17 -4.38
CA ASN A 21 5.99 -5.90 -3.35
C ASN A 21 7.38 -5.64 -3.94
N PHE A 22 7.71 -6.27 -5.08
CA PHE A 22 8.96 -6.03 -5.78
C PHE A 22 8.90 -4.72 -6.57
N CYS A 23 7.86 -4.52 -7.39
CA CYS A 23 7.71 -3.30 -8.18
C CYS A 23 7.76 -2.05 -7.31
N VAL A 24 6.89 -1.98 -6.28
CA VAL A 24 6.79 -0.79 -5.42
C VAL A 24 8.10 -0.50 -4.70
N THR A 25 8.81 -1.52 -4.24
CA THR A 25 10.10 -1.30 -3.56
C THR A 25 11.14 -0.71 -4.51
N VAL A 26 11.22 -1.24 -5.74
CA VAL A 26 12.18 -0.75 -6.75
C VAL A 26 11.80 0.64 -7.23
N ASP A 27 10.52 0.88 -7.50
CA ASP A 27 10.00 2.18 -7.93
C ASP A 27 10.23 3.24 -6.84
N ASP A 28 9.84 2.98 -5.59
CA ASP A 28 10.05 3.90 -4.48
C ASP A 28 11.55 4.25 -4.30
N ALA A 29 12.44 3.25 -4.37
CA ALA A 29 13.88 3.45 -4.23
C ALA A 29 14.47 4.26 -5.39
N THR A 30 14.12 3.91 -6.63
CA THR A 30 14.64 4.58 -7.84
C THR A 30 14.05 5.97 -8.05
N MET A 31 12.84 6.22 -7.55
CA MET A 31 12.21 7.54 -7.52
C MET A 31 12.61 8.37 -6.30
N ALA A 32 13.52 7.87 -5.45
CA ALA A 32 14.03 8.54 -4.25
C ALA A 32 12.92 8.99 -3.28
N ILE A 33 11.89 8.15 -3.12
CA ILE A 33 10.81 8.40 -2.16
C ILE A 33 11.38 8.37 -0.75
N SER A 34 11.16 9.46 0.00
CA SER A 34 11.63 9.57 1.39
C SER A 34 10.60 9.11 2.42
N HIS A 35 9.31 9.28 2.09
CA HIS A 35 8.19 8.96 2.97
C HIS A 35 7.10 8.23 2.19
N VAL A 36 6.79 7.01 2.61
CA VAL A 36 5.69 6.21 2.07
C VAL A 36 4.50 6.33 3.01
N ILE A 37 3.52 7.16 2.62
CA ILE A 37 2.28 7.38 3.37
C ILE A 37 1.14 6.68 2.63
N ARG A 38 0.55 5.65 3.24
CA ARG A 38 -0.48 4.82 2.59
C ARG A 38 -1.43 4.19 3.61
N ALA A 39 -2.49 3.53 3.14
CA ALA A 39 -3.48 2.90 4.01
C ALA A 39 -2.88 1.73 4.84
N GLU A 40 -3.38 1.55 6.07
CA GLU A 40 -2.94 0.50 7.00
C GLU A 40 -3.09 -0.93 6.50
N GLU A 41 -3.94 -1.15 5.50
CA GLU A 41 -4.07 -2.44 4.81
C GLU A 41 -2.75 -2.90 4.15
N HIS A 42 -1.83 -1.97 3.88
CA HIS A 42 -0.50 -2.28 3.37
C HIS A 42 0.53 -2.57 4.47
N LEU A 43 0.17 -2.49 5.75
CA LEU A 43 1.10 -2.76 6.84
C LEU A 43 1.78 -4.14 6.71
N PRO A 44 1.06 -5.26 6.41
CA PRO A 44 1.70 -6.57 6.22
C PRO A 44 2.66 -6.65 5.02
N ASN A 45 2.47 -5.79 4.01
CA ASN A 45 3.35 -5.73 2.83
C ASN A 45 4.70 -5.08 3.16
N THR A 46 4.72 -4.17 4.13
CA THR A 46 5.93 -3.44 4.56
C THR A 46 7.05 -4.38 4.99
N LEU A 47 6.74 -5.52 5.62
CA LEU A 47 7.77 -6.50 5.97
C LEU A 47 8.48 -7.07 4.73
N ARG A 48 7.71 -7.48 3.70
CA ARG A 48 8.29 -8.01 2.45
C ARG A 48 9.10 -6.95 1.73
N GLN A 49 8.59 -5.73 1.67
CA GLN A 49 9.27 -4.61 1.04
C GLN A 49 10.57 -4.28 1.77
N ALA A 50 10.56 -4.23 3.09
CA ALA A 50 11.77 -3.98 3.90
C ALA A 50 12.87 -5.03 3.64
N LEU A 51 12.52 -6.29 3.43
CA LEU A 51 13.47 -7.33 3.05
C LEU A 51 14.05 -7.10 1.65
N ILE A 52 13.24 -6.66 0.69
CA ILE A 52 13.70 -6.33 -0.67
C ILE A 52 14.62 -5.11 -0.65
N TYR A 53 14.25 -4.04 0.07
CA TYR A 53 15.11 -2.87 0.29
C TYR A 53 16.49 -3.29 0.81
N LYS A 54 16.50 -4.11 1.86
CA LYS A 54 17.74 -4.63 2.46
C LYS A 54 18.54 -5.49 1.49
N ALA A 55 17.89 -6.39 0.76
CA ALA A 55 18.56 -7.30 -0.18
C ALA A 55 19.20 -6.57 -1.37
N LEU A 56 18.57 -5.49 -1.84
CA LEU A 56 19.06 -4.68 -2.96
C LEU A 56 19.99 -3.53 -2.51
N GLY A 57 20.20 -3.35 -1.21
CA GLY A 57 21.06 -2.29 -0.66
C GLY A 57 20.48 -0.89 -0.81
N PHE A 58 19.17 -0.76 -0.95
CA PHE A 58 18.49 0.52 -1.08
C PHE A 58 18.27 1.19 0.29
N PRO A 59 18.28 2.53 0.35
CA PRO A 59 17.90 3.25 1.56
C PRO A 59 16.42 3.01 1.87
N MET A 60 16.11 2.75 3.13
CA MET A 60 14.74 2.52 3.57
C MET A 60 14.01 3.85 3.79
N PRO A 61 12.83 4.07 3.20
CA PRO A 61 12.03 5.27 3.46
C PRO A 61 11.36 5.18 4.83
N TYR A 62 10.84 6.31 5.31
CA TYR A 62 9.95 6.34 6.46
C TYR A 62 8.56 5.90 6.04
N PHE A 63 7.94 4.98 6.78
CA PHE A 63 6.59 4.50 6.51
C PHE A 63 5.59 5.12 7.50
N ALA A 64 4.47 5.64 7.00
CA ALA A 64 3.31 6.02 7.79
C ALA A 64 2.06 5.32 7.23
N HIS A 65 1.34 4.64 8.11
CA HIS A 65 0.15 3.89 7.75
C HIS A 65 -1.10 4.58 8.32
N VAL A 66 -1.97 5.05 7.44
CA VAL A 66 -3.18 5.79 7.80
C VAL A 66 -4.33 4.81 8.01
N SER A 67 -5.10 5.00 9.08
CA SER A 67 -6.24 4.15 9.43
C SER A 67 -7.31 4.11 8.32
N LEU A 68 -8.05 3.01 8.27
CA LEU A 68 -9.19 2.88 7.36
C LEU A 68 -10.30 3.85 7.71
N ILE A 69 -10.95 4.40 6.69
CA ILE A 69 -12.24 5.08 6.83
C ILE A 69 -13.30 4.01 7.07
N LEU A 70 -14.01 4.14 8.18
CA LEU A 70 -15.05 3.19 8.59
C LEU A 70 -16.44 3.74 8.25
N ALA A 71 -17.36 2.83 7.94
CA ALA A 71 -18.79 3.13 7.88
C ALA A 71 -19.35 3.30 9.32
N PRO A 72 -20.58 3.83 9.48
CA PRO A 72 -21.19 4.01 10.81
C PRO A 72 -21.27 2.73 11.65
N ASP A 73 -21.32 1.56 10.99
CA ASP A 73 -21.34 0.23 11.61
C ASP A 73 -19.94 -0.31 11.97
N ARG A 74 -18.89 0.50 11.81
CA ARG A 74 -17.47 0.16 11.99
C ARG A 74 -16.90 -0.84 10.98
N SER A 75 -17.66 -1.23 9.96
CA SER A 75 -17.11 -1.98 8.85
C SER A 75 -16.25 -1.08 7.95
N LYS A 76 -15.38 -1.67 7.12
CA LYS A 76 -14.62 -0.92 6.12
C LYS A 76 -15.59 -0.20 5.17
N LEU A 77 -15.42 1.11 4.99
CA LEU A 77 -16.24 1.86 4.04
C LEU A 77 -16.10 1.23 2.64
N SER A 78 -17.23 1.00 1.99
CA SER A 78 -17.29 0.30 0.72
C SER A 78 -18.44 0.85 -0.13
N LYS A 79 -18.44 0.53 -1.42
CA LYS A 79 -19.48 0.98 -2.38
C LYS A 79 -20.92 0.67 -1.94
N ARG A 80 -21.11 -0.31 -1.06
CA ARG A 80 -22.43 -0.68 -0.53
C ARG A 80 -23.03 0.37 0.41
N HIS A 81 -22.21 1.26 0.96
CA HIS A 81 -22.61 2.27 1.93
C HIS A 81 -22.98 3.63 1.31
N GLY A 82 -23.02 3.74 -0.03
CA GLY A 82 -23.44 4.96 -0.74
C GLY A 82 -22.34 5.59 -1.61
N ALA A 83 -22.36 6.92 -1.74
CA ALA A 83 -21.40 7.66 -2.56
C ALA A 83 -19.97 7.40 -2.04
N THR A 84 -19.17 6.72 -2.85
CA THR A 84 -17.87 6.17 -2.43
C THR A 84 -16.72 6.59 -3.33
N SER A 85 -17.02 7.17 -4.49
CA SER A 85 -16.00 7.81 -5.33
C SER A 85 -16.05 9.33 -5.14
N VAL A 86 -14.87 9.96 -5.21
CA VAL A 86 -14.75 11.42 -5.26
C VAL A 86 -15.58 12.00 -6.42
N GLY A 87 -15.68 11.27 -7.54
CA GLY A 87 -16.48 11.67 -8.69
C GLY A 87 -17.98 11.80 -8.41
N GLN A 88 -18.56 10.91 -7.59
CA GLN A 88 -19.98 10.99 -7.22
C GLN A 88 -20.28 12.25 -6.41
N PHE A 89 -19.41 12.65 -5.49
CA PHE A 89 -19.58 13.90 -4.74
C PHE A 89 -19.54 15.12 -5.66
N ARG A 90 -18.70 15.11 -6.70
CA ARG A 90 -18.67 16.17 -7.71
C ARG A 90 -19.99 16.24 -8.49
N GLU A 91 -20.55 15.11 -8.90
CA GLU A 91 -21.86 15.05 -9.59
C GLU A 91 -23.00 15.55 -8.71
N MET A 92 -22.91 15.34 -7.39
CA MET A 92 -23.85 15.85 -6.39
C MET A 92 -23.70 17.36 -6.11
N GLY A 93 -22.70 18.03 -6.73
CA GLY A 93 -22.49 19.48 -6.58
C GLY A 93 -21.65 19.89 -5.37
N TYR A 94 -20.94 18.96 -4.73
CA TYR A 94 -20.01 19.30 -3.64
C TYR A 94 -18.78 20.04 -4.20
N LEU A 95 -18.35 21.07 -3.46
CA LEU A 95 -17.11 21.79 -3.75
C LEU A 95 -15.89 21.00 -3.23
N PRO A 96 -14.70 21.20 -3.81
CA PRO A 96 -13.48 20.51 -3.35
C PRO A 96 -12.95 20.94 -1.98
N GLN A 97 -13.25 22.17 -1.54
CA GLN A 97 -12.87 22.73 -0.22
C GLN A 97 -13.95 22.51 0.84
#